data_AF-A0A6J7C5Q0-F1
#
_entry.id   AF-A0A6J7C5Q0-F1
#
_cell.length_a   1.000
_cell.length_b   1.000
_cell.length_c   1.000
_cell.angle_alpha   90.00
_cell.angle_beta   90.00
_cell.angle_gamma   90.00
#
_symmetry.space_group_name_H-M   'P 1'
#
loop_
_entity.id
_entity.type
_entity.pdbx_description
1 polymer ?
#
loop_
_entity_poly.entity_id
_entity_poly.type
_entity_poly.pdbx_seq_one_letter_code
_entity_poly.pdbx_strand_id
1 'polypeptide(L)'
;MGTYRYSPPGMSTNLFDDLRIPVMCAPMTFASSLELTLACCRAGVIGGWQGMQIHDIDEFAAYLRTLADAEAQARGDGARFAPHAVNFIAGIVKDPDLGAQKLALCEQQRIPLVFSSLGDPAALVERVHSWGGMVIHDVVSVPHAAKAIAAGVDGLMLTCAGAGGHAGTLTPFAFVPKVRSMFDGLLVVGGGIADGAGIAGALALGANLACMGTRFIAALESGAPDEHKRMIADVGMDDIFASAAMNGVSANWIRQSVAAVGLDPDDMPPMRGPRRGAEMPPGVTPWLDIFSAGHSVGLIEDVVPVQTVVDRLAQEFAVARAR
;
A
#
# COMPACT_ATOMS: atom_id res chain seq x y z
N MET A 1 -21.92 15.76 -6.35
CA MET A 1 -20.76 14.84 -6.16
C MET A 1 -21.21 13.44 -6.56
N GLY A 2 -20.71 12.91 -7.67
CA GLY A 2 -21.03 11.54 -8.09
C GLY A 2 -20.24 10.56 -7.22
N THR A 3 -20.93 9.64 -6.55
CA THR A 3 -20.31 8.51 -5.85
C THR A 3 -19.56 7.65 -6.86
N TYR A 4 -18.32 7.30 -6.55
CA TYR A 4 -17.51 6.40 -7.37
C TYR A 4 -18.16 5.01 -7.35
N ARG A 5 -18.73 4.55 -8.47
CA ARG A 5 -19.35 3.22 -8.58
C ARG A 5 -18.53 2.34 -9.52
N TYR A 6 -17.48 1.73 -8.99
CA TYR A 6 -16.95 0.50 -9.56
C TYR A 6 -17.62 -0.67 -8.83
N SER A 7 -18.43 -1.46 -9.53
CA SER A 7 -19.01 -2.68 -8.99
C SER A 7 -18.28 -3.87 -9.61
N PRO A 8 -17.45 -4.62 -8.86
CA PRO A 8 -16.88 -5.85 -9.35
C PRO A 8 -18.00 -6.82 -9.76
N PRO A 9 -17.83 -7.63 -10.81
CA PRO A 9 -18.80 -8.65 -11.17
C PRO A 9 -19.06 -9.59 -9.97
N GLY A 10 -20.32 -9.73 -9.55
CA GLY A 10 -20.73 -10.75 -8.57
C GLY A 10 -20.86 -10.33 -7.09
N MET A 11 -20.69 -9.05 -6.74
CA MET A 11 -20.81 -8.59 -5.34
C MET A 11 -22.15 -7.90 -5.05
N SER A 12 -22.81 -8.26 -3.94
CA SER A 12 -24.12 -7.73 -3.52
C SER A 12 -24.07 -6.38 -2.80
N THR A 13 -22.89 -5.93 -2.36
CA THR A 13 -22.64 -4.62 -1.75
C THR A 13 -21.43 -3.97 -2.43
N ASN A 14 -21.52 -2.71 -2.85
CA ASN A 14 -20.41 -2.03 -3.49
C ASN A 14 -19.41 -1.54 -2.42
N LEU A 15 -18.38 -2.34 -2.17
CA LEU A 15 -17.27 -2.08 -1.24
C LEU A 15 -16.62 -0.69 -1.40
N PHE A 16 -16.77 -0.06 -2.56
CA PHE A 16 -16.16 1.23 -2.88
C PHE A 16 -17.14 2.42 -2.77
N ASP A 17 -18.42 2.22 -2.45
CA ASP A 17 -19.41 3.30 -2.31
C ASP A 17 -19.11 4.25 -1.13
N ASP A 18 -18.46 3.71 -0.10
CA ASP A 18 -18.04 4.47 1.09
C ASP A 18 -16.79 5.32 0.83
N LEU A 19 -16.13 5.16 -0.33
CA LEU A 19 -15.00 6.01 -0.70
C LEU A 19 -15.42 7.42 -1.07
N ARG A 20 -14.69 8.40 -0.56
CA ARG A 20 -14.79 9.81 -0.94
C ARG A 20 -14.02 10.10 -2.22
N ILE A 21 -12.86 9.45 -2.37
CA ILE A 21 -12.00 9.47 -3.54
C ILE A 21 -11.43 8.06 -3.77
N PRO A 22 -11.10 7.69 -5.02
CA PRO A 22 -10.60 6.34 -5.35
C PRO A 22 -9.12 6.19 -4.97
N VAL A 23 -8.84 6.29 -3.68
CA VAL A 23 -7.49 6.23 -3.10
C VAL A 23 -7.41 5.13 -2.06
N MET A 24 -6.25 4.49 -2.06
CA MET A 24 -5.81 3.57 -1.02
C MET A 24 -4.51 4.08 -0.39
N CYS A 25 -4.44 4.06 0.93
CA CYS A 25 -3.18 4.09 1.66
C CYS A 25 -2.51 2.73 1.53
N ALA A 26 -1.26 2.69 1.07
CA ALA A 26 -0.52 1.45 0.92
C ALA A 26 -0.31 0.75 2.27
N PRO A 27 -0.28 -0.60 2.31
CA PRO A 27 0.23 -1.34 3.45
C PRO A 27 1.76 -1.16 3.51
N MET A 28 2.27 -0.55 4.58
CA MET A 28 3.67 -0.14 4.70
C MET A 28 4.27 -0.64 5.99
N THR A 29 5.41 -1.32 5.88
CA THR A 29 6.16 -1.82 7.04
C THR A 29 6.54 -0.64 7.94
N PHE A 30 6.16 -0.71 9.22
CA PHE A 30 6.37 0.26 10.31
C PHE A 30 5.50 1.52 10.21
N ALA A 31 5.15 1.97 9.01
CA ALA A 31 4.34 3.16 8.83
C ALA A 31 2.82 2.92 8.99
N SER A 32 2.32 1.71 8.69
CA SER A 32 0.89 1.36 8.84
C SER A 32 0.50 1.02 10.28
N SER A 33 0.40 2.05 11.12
CA SER A 33 -0.18 1.95 12.47
C SER A 33 -1.69 1.70 12.44
N LEU A 34 -2.27 1.33 13.60
CA LEU A 34 -3.73 1.24 13.76
C LEU A 34 -4.38 2.62 13.57
N GLU A 35 -3.75 3.66 14.10
CA GLU A 35 -4.17 5.05 14.00
C GLU A 35 -4.25 5.50 12.54
N LEU A 36 -3.23 5.19 11.72
CA LEU A 36 -3.22 5.54 10.30
C LEU A 36 -4.35 4.82 9.54
N THR A 37 -4.55 3.53 9.80
CA THR A 37 -5.62 2.75 9.16
C THR A 37 -7.00 3.32 9.51
N LEU A 38 -7.27 3.55 10.80
CA LEU A 38 -8.52 4.14 11.27
C LEU A 38 -8.77 5.53 10.68
N ALA A 39 -7.73 6.37 10.63
CA ALA A 39 -7.83 7.71 10.06
C ALA A 39 -8.15 7.68 8.56
N CYS A 40 -7.51 6.78 7.80
CA CYS A 40 -7.82 6.55 6.39
C CYS A 40 -9.28 6.13 6.19
N CYS A 41 -9.73 5.10 6.92
CA CYS A 41 -11.08 4.58 6.83
C CYS A 41 -12.13 5.67 7.12
N ARG A 42 -11.93 6.47 8.18
CA ARG A 42 -12.82 7.59 8.55
C ARG A 42 -12.80 8.73 7.53
N ALA A 43 -11.65 9.03 6.94
CA ALA A 43 -11.52 10.08 5.92
C ALA A 43 -12.14 9.69 4.57
N GLY A 44 -12.46 8.41 4.36
CA GLY A 44 -13.11 7.91 3.16
C GLY A 44 -12.13 7.40 2.09
N VAL A 45 -10.98 6.86 2.50
CA VAL A 45 -10.01 6.17 1.63
C VAL A 45 -9.65 4.80 2.23
N ILE A 46 -9.20 3.86 1.40
CA ILE A 46 -8.90 2.50 1.88
C ILE A 46 -7.68 2.55 2.81
N GLY A 47 -7.80 2.02 4.04
CA GLY A 47 -6.71 1.89 4.99
C GLY A 47 -5.92 0.59 4.82
N GLY A 48 -4.75 0.63 4.18
CA GLY A 48 -3.86 -0.53 4.05
C GLY A 48 -2.94 -0.73 5.25
N TRP A 49 -2.81 -1.97 5.72
CA TRP A 49 -1.94 -2.32 6.85
C TRP A 49 -1.25 -3.66 6.71
N GLN A 50 -0.19 -3.87 7.50
CA GLN A 50 0.71 -5.02 7.37
C GLN A 50 0.42 -6.11 8.40
N GLY A 51 -0.29 -7.16 8.00
CA GLY A 51 -0.60 -8.27 8.89
C GLY A 51 0.63 -9.07 9.31
N MET A 52 1.72 -9.02 8.54
CA MET A 52 2.98 -9.72 8.86
C MET A 52 3.79 -9.08 10.00
N GLN A 53 3.52 -7.82 10.35
CA GLN A 53 4.30 -7.11 11.38
C GLN A 53 3.82 -7.34 12.80
N ILE A 54 2.57 -7.76 12.97
CA ILE A 54 2.03 -8.03 14.29
C ILE A 54 2.44 -9.47 14.65
N HIS A 55 3.42 -9.63 15.53
CA HIS A 55 4.00 -10.93 15.85
C HIS A 55 3.27 -11.66 16.98
N ASP A 56 2.41 -10.95 17.70
CA ASP A 56 1.55 -11.49 18.74
C ASP A 56 0.11 -11.66 18.23
N ILE A 57 -0.50 -12.82 18.49
CA ILE A 57 -1.83 -13.12 17.96
C ILE A 57 -2.93 -12.35 18.70
N ASP A 58 -2.75 -12.04 19.98
CA ASP A 58 -3.73 -11.29 20.77
C ASP A 58 -3.73 -9.82 20.35
N GLU A 59 -2.56 -9.25 20.05
CA GLU A 59 -2.41 -7.93 19.44
C GLU A 59 -3.09 -7.89 18.05
N PHE A 60 -2.89 -8.92 17.21
CA PHE A 60 -3.55 -9.00 15.91
C PHE A 60 -5.07 -9.06 16.05
N ALA A 61 -5.57 -9.86 16.99
CA ALA A 61 -6.99 -9.95 17.29
C ALA A 61 -7.56 -8.63 17.84
N ALA A 62 -6.80 -7.92 18.68
CA ALA A 62 -7.18 -6.60 19.19
C ALA A 62 -7.25 -5.57 18.07
N TYR A 63 -6.26 -5.54 17.17
CA TYR A 63 -6.25 -4.67 16.01
C TYR A 63 -7.52 -4.82 15.17
N LEU A 64 -7.87 -6.07 14.84
CA LEU A 64 -9.08 -6.38 14.09
C LEU A 64 -10.36 -5.98 14.83
N ARG A 65 -10.47 -6.29 16.13
CA ARG A 65 -11.62 -5.86 16.95
C ARG A 65 -11.79 -4.35 16.95
N THR A 66 -10.71 -3.58 17.13
CA THR A 66 -10.79 -2.11 17.13
C THR A 66 -11.26 -1.55 15.79
N LEU A 67 -10.85 -2.15 14.66
CA LEU A 67 -11.36 -1.77 13.34
C LEU A 67 -12.86 -2.05 13.22
N ALA A 68 -13.31 -3.25 13.62
CA ALA A 68 -14.71 -3.64 13.56
C ALA A 68 -15.59 -2.75 14.46
N ASP A 69 -15.15 -2.45 15.67
CA ASP A 69 -15.86 -1.58 16.61
C ASP A 69 -15.96 -0.14 16.06
N ALA A 70 -14.88 0.37 15.46
CA ALA A 70 -14.88 1.69 14.85
C ALA A 70 -15.80 1.78 13.63
N GLU A 71 -15.84 0.73 12.80
CA GLU A 71 -16.77 0.63 11.67
C GLU A 71 -18.23 0.58 12.16
N ALA A 72 -18.52 -0.28 13.15
CA ALA A 72 -19.85 -0.41 13.72
C ALA A 72 -20.35 0.91 14.33
N GLN A 73 -19.48 1.62 15.06
CA GLN A 73 -19.78 2.94 15.61
C GLN A 73 -20.08 3.94 14.51
N ALA A 74 -19.21 4.05 13.50
CA ALA A 74 -19.41 4.98 12.38
C ALA A 74 -20.73 4.73 11.65
N ARG A 75 -21.05 3.46 11.37
CA ARG A 75 -22.32 3.07 10.74
C ARG A 75 -23.52 3.40 11.63
N GLY A 76 -23.41 3.18 12.95
CA GLY A 76 -24.43 3.54 13.94
C GLY A 76 -24.71 5.05 14.00
N ASP A 77 -23.67 5.86 13.82
CA ASP A 77 -23.76 7.33 13.76
C ASP A 77 -24.18 7.86 12.38
N GLY A 78 -24.41 6.97 11.40
CA GLY A 78 -24.71 7.35 10.02
C GLY A 78 -23.52 7.95 9.26
N ALA A 79 -22.31 7.80 9.79
CA ALA A 79 -21.07 8.20 9.14
C ALA A 79 -20.58 7.13 8.16
N ARG A 80 -19.82 7.57 7.14
CA ARG A 80 -19.14 6.65 6.22
C ARG A 80 -17.91 6.04 6.91
N PHE A 81 -17.58 4.82 6.53
CA PHE A 81 -16.35 4.16 6.93
C PHE A 81 -15.82 3.35 5.75
N ALA A 82 -14.74 3.83 5.13
CA ALA A 82 -14.10 3.14 4.03
C ALA A 82 -13.46 1.82 4.49
N PRO A 83 -13.36 0.81 3.62
CA PRO A 83 -12.80 -0.48 4.00
C PRO A 83 -11.31 -0.38 4.32
N HIS A 84 -10.80 -1.32 5.10
CA HIS A 84 -9.37 -1.54 5.29
C HIS A 84 -8.90 -2.77 4.51
N ALA A 85 -7.60 -2.87 4.26
CA ALA A 85 -6.99 -4.00 3.56
C ALA A 85 -5.75 -4.50 4.28
N VAL A 86 -5.72 -5.80 4.61
CA VAL A 86 -4.57 -6.44 5.28
C VAL A 86 -3.62 -7.02 4.24
N ASN A 87 -2.32 -6.72 4.34
CA ASN A 87 -1.30 -7.34 3.50
C ASN A 87 -0.66 -8.55 4.16
N PHE A 88 -0.53 -9.63 3.38
CA PHE A 88 0.25 -10.81 3.70
C PHE A 88 1.20 -11.17 2.56
N ILE A 89 2.29 -11.88 2.89
CA ILE A 89 3.03 -12.60 1.86
C ILE A 89 2.20 -13.80 1.38
N ALA A 90 2.26 -14.15 0.10
CA ALA A 90 1.44 -15.21 -0.48
C ALA A 90 1.64 -16.57 0.22
N GLY A 91 2.86 -16.81 0.73
CA GLY A 91 3.20 -18.02 1.47
C GLY A 91 2.61 -18.15 2.87
N ILE A 92 1.88 -17.14 3.39
CA ILE A 92 1.32 -17.17 4.76
C ILE A 92 0.45 -18.41 5.03
N VAL A 93 -0.26 -18.91 4.01
CA VAL A 93 -1.11 -20.10 4.11
C VAL A 93 -0.34 -21.38 4.43
N LYS A 94 0.98 -21.37 4.26
CA LYS A 94 1.87 -22.51 4.54
C LYS A 94 2.42 -22.50 5.97
N ASP A 95 2.25 -21.41 6.70
CA ASP A 95 2.65 -21.31 8.10
C ASP A 95 1.55 -21.95 8.98
N PRO A 96 1.81 -23.12 9.58
CA PRO A 96 0.81 -23.85 10.36
C PRO A 96 0.49 -23.20 11.71
N ASP A 97 1.30 -22.22 12.14
CA ASP A 97 1.21 -21.62 13.45
C ASP A 97 0.57 -20.23 13.35
N LEU A 98 1.39 -19.17 13.36
CA LEU A 98 0.90 -17.79 13.45
C LEU A 98 0.13 -17.39 12.18
N GLY A 99 0.60 -17.81 11.00
CA GLY A 99 -0.10 -17.58 9.73
C GLY A 99 -1.51 -18.18 9.71
N ALA A 100 -1.65 -19.45 10.11
CA ALA A 100 -2.95 -20.12 10.22
C ALA A 100 -3.89 -19.41 11.20
N GLN A 101 -3.37 -18.99 12.36
CA GLN A 101 -4.17 -18.26 13.37
C GLN A 101 -4.64 -16.90 12.83
N LYS A 102 -3.77 -16.13 12.17
CA LYS A 102 -4.12 -14.84 11.56
C LYS A 102 -5.20 -14.98 10.49
N LEU A 103 -5.06 -15.98 9.62
CA LEU A 103 -6.06 -16.25 8.58
C LEU A 103 -7.40 -16.69 9.18
N ALA A 104 -7.39 -17.48 10.25
CA ALA A 104 -8.61 -17.85 10.97
C ALA A 104 -9.31 -16.63 11.57
N LEU A 105 -8.58 -15.70 12.18
CA LEU A 105 -9.14 -14.43 12.67
C LEU A 105 -9.69 -13.56 11.54
N CYS A 106 -8.99 -13.50 10.40
CA CYS A 106 -9.48 -12.77 9.23
C CYS A 106 -10.78 -13.36 8.69
N GLU A 107 -10.90 -14.69 8.65
CA GLU A 107 -12.13 -15.38 8.27
C GLU A 107 -13.27 -15.11 9.26
N GLN A 108 -13.01 -15.21 10.57
CA GLN A 108 -14.00 -14.93 11.62
C GLN A 108 -14.59 -13.52 11.48
N GLN A 109 -13.75 -12.54 11.14
CA GLN A 109 -14.17 -11.16 10.90
C GLN A 109 -14.60 -10.88 9.46
N ARG A 110 -14.52 -11.87 8.55
CA ARG A 110 -14.81 -11.74 7.12
C ARG A 110 -14.12 -10.52 6.49
N ILE A 111 -12.81 -10.41 6.69
CA ILE A 111 -12.02 -9.28 6.15
C ILE A 111 -12.23 -9.20 4.63
N PRO A 112 -12.71 -8.05 4.11
CA PRO A 112 -13.17 -7.97 2.72
C PRO A 112 -12.03 -7.86 1.72
N LEU A 113 -10.88 -7.29 2.11
CA LEU A 113 -9.73 -7.06 1.24
C LEU A 113 -8.46 -7.64 1.84
N VAL A 114 -7.84 -8.57 1.11
CA VAL A 114 -6.52 -9.10 1.41
C VAL A 114 -5.57 -8.72 0.29
N PHE A 115 -4.50 -8.00 0.65
CA PHE A 115 -3.38 -7.78 -0.23
C PHE A 115 -2.40 -8.94 -0.12
N SER A 116 -1.90 -9.38 -1.26
CA SER A 116 -0.90 -10.42 -1.34
C SER A 116 0.33 -9.89 -2.05
N SER A 117 1.50 -10.16 -1.48
CA SER A 117 2.80 -9.86 -2.09
C SER A 117 3.69 -11.09 -2.07
N LEU A 118 4.77 -11.09 -2.85
CA LEU A 118 5.83 -12.11 -2.83
C LEU A 118 5.35 -13.57 -2.91
N GLY A 119 5.44 -14.15 -4.10
CA GLY A 119 5.21 -15.59 -4.31
C GLY A 119 3.95 -15.87 -5.11
N ASP A 120 3.50 -17.12 -5.09
CA ASP A 120 2.30 -17.58 -5.79
C ASP A 120 1.07 -17.43 -4.89
N PRO A 121 0.08 -16.59 -5.26
CA PRO A 121 -1.10 -16.33 -4.43
C PRO A 121 -2.18 -17.42 -4.51
N ALA A 122 -2.07 -18.45 -5.37
CA ALA A 122 -3.19 -19.38 -5.64
C ALA A 122 -3.83 -19.98 -4.39
N ALA A 123 -3.04 -20.48 -3.44
CA ALA A 123 -3.55 -21.06 -2.20
C ALA A 123 -4.13 -20.00 -1.25
N LEU A 124 -3.62 -18.76 -1.29
CA LEU A 124 -4.19 -17.64 -0.52
C LEU A 124 -5.51 -17.19 -1.13
N VAL A 125 -5.64 -17.17 -2.47
CA VAL A 125 -6.89 -16.89 -3.18
C VAL A 125 -7.97 -17.87 -2.74
N GLU A 126 -7.72 -19.18 -2.84
CA GLU A 126 -8.67 -20.21 -2.40
C GLU A 126 -9.10 -19.99 -0.95
N ARG A 127 -8.12 -19.71 -0.07
CA ARG A 127 -8.37 -19.51 1.35
C ARG A 127 -9.22 -18.27 1.61
N VAL A 128 -8.94 -17.15 0.96
CA VAL A 128 -9.66 -15.87 1.14
C VAL A 128 -11.07 -15.92 0.55
N HIS A 129 -11.22 -16.57 -0.61
CA HIS A 129 -12.52 -16.79 -1.24
C HIS A 129 -13.45 -17.65 -0.37
N SER A 130 -12.91 -18.53 0.49
CA SER A 130 -13.74 -19.38 1.37
C SER A 130 -14.59 -18.59 2.37
N TRP A 131 -14.22 -17.34 2.70
CA TRP A 131 -15.02 -16.44 3.54
C TRP A 131 -15.64 -15.27 2.77
N GLY A 132 -15.49 -15.25 1.44
CA GLY A 132 -16.03 -14.21 0.57
C GLY A 132 -15.20 -12.93 0.49
N GLY A 133 -13.94 -12.96 0.94
CA GLY A 133 -13.00 -11.84 0.76
C GLY A 133 -12.45 -11.78 -0.67
N MET A 134 -11.80 -10.66 -1.01
CA MET A 134 -11.09 -10.47 -2.28
C MET A 134 -9.57 -10.48 -2.08
N VAL A 135 -8.84 -10.99 -3.08
CA VAL A 135 -7.38 -10.92 -3.12
C VAL A 135 -6.91 -9.92 -4.18
N ILE A 136 -6.11 -8.95 -3.74
CA ILE A 136 -5.40 -8.01 -4.61
C ILE A 136 -3.91 -8.33 -4.55
N HIS A 137 -3.34 -8.81 -5.65
CA HIS A 137 -1.93 -9.24 -5.65
C HIS A 137 -1.02 -8.18 -6.25
N ASP A 138 0.07 -7.87 -5.54
CA ASP A 138 1.10 -6.92 -5.96
C ASP A 138 1.98 -7.48 -7.08
N VAL A 139 2.10 -6.72 -8.17
CA VAL A 139 2.85 -7.08 -9.36
C VAL A 139 3.63 -5.90 -9.91
N VAL A 140 4.87 -6.20 -10.31
CA VAL A 140 5.83 -5.22 -10.85
C VAL A 140 6.16 -5.44 -12.33
N SER A 141 5.56 -6.47 -12.96
CA SER A 141 5.82 -6.82 -14.35
C SER A 141 4.62 -7.51 -15.02
N VAL A 142 4.57 -7.48 -16.36
CA VAL A 142 3.51 -8.15 -17.14
C VAL A 142 3.49 -9.67 -16.91
N PRO A 143 4.63 -10.39 -16.86
CA PRO A 143 4.63 -11.81 -16.51
C PRO A 143 4.09 -12.09 -15.09
N HIS A 144 4.36 -11.22 -14.12
CA HIS A 144 3.79 -11.35 -12.77
C HIS A 144 2.26 -11.16 -12.81
N ALA A 145 1.78 -10.13 -13.52
CA ALA A 145 0.36 -9.90 -13.71
C ALA A 145 -0.33 -11.12 -14.34
N ALA A 146 0.22 -11.68 -15.42
CA ALA A 146 -0.35 -12.85 -16.09
C ALA A 146 -0.45 -14.08 -15.16
N LYS A 147 0.58 -14.32 -14.35
CA LYS A 147 0.57 -15.42 -13.36
C LYS A 147 -0.46 -15.21 -12.25
N ALA A 148 -0.55 -14.00 -11.73
CA ALA A 148 -1.53 -13.66 -10.69
C ALA A 148 -2.97 -13.79 -11.21
N ILE A 149 -3.24 -13.35 -12.45
CA ILE A 149 -4.56 -13.54 -13.10
C ILE A 149 -4.88 -15.03 -13.24
N ALA A 150 -3.92 -15.84 -13.69
CA ALA A 150 -4.11 -17.29 -13.79
C ALA A 150 -4.34 -17.96 -12.43
N ALA A 151 -3.85 -17.37 -11.34
CA ALA A 151 -4.09 -17.82 -9.97
C ALA A 151 -5.47 -17.40 -9.41
N GLY A 152 -6.29 -16.65 -10.17
CA GLY A 152 -7.66 -16.32 -9.81
C GLY A 152 -7.83 -15.10 -8.91
N VAL A 153 -6.87 -14.18 -8.89
CA VAL A 153 -6.97 -12.95 -8.08
C VAL A 153 -8.11 -12.03 -8.57
N ASP A 154 -8.76 -11.36 -7.63
CA ASP A 154 -9.84 -10.40 -7.92
C ASP A 154 -9.30 -9.04 -8.36
N GLY A 155 -8.07 -8.73 -7.96
CA GLY A 155 -7.40 -7.49 -8.31
C GLY A 155 -5.89 -7.60 -8.40
N LEU A 156 -5.29 -6.59 -9.00
CA LEU A 156 -3.85 -6.41 -9.10
C LEU A 156 -3.48 -5.04 -8.55
N MET A 157 -2.41 -5.01 -7.74
CA MET A 157 -1.71 -3.80 -7.38
C MET A 157 -0.50 -3.66 -8.30
N LEU A 158 -0.53 -2.66 -9.18
CA LEU A 158 0.52 -2.36 -10.13
C LEU A 158 1.51 -1.40 -9.47
N THR A 159 2.59 -1.95 -8.92
CA THR A 159 3.65 -1.15 -8.31
C THR A 159 4.63 -0.69 -9.38
N CYS A 160 4.40 0.51 -9.88
CA CYS A 160 5.11 1.12 -11.01
C CYS A 160 6.41 1.83 -10.58
N ALA A 161 7.16 2.28 -11.60
CA ALA A 161 8.32 3.16 -11.42
C ALA A 161 7.97 4.39 -10.57
N GLY A 162 8.88 4.74 -9.66
CA GLY A 162 8.69 5.84 -8.71
C GLY A 162 7.89 5.49 -7.45
N ALA A 163 7.50 4.23 -7.23
CA ALA A 163 6.96 3.79 -5.95
C ALA A 163 8.04 3.78 -4.84
N GLY A 164 7.62 3.93 -3.59
CA GLY A 164 8.50 3.67 -2.45
C GLY A 164 8.68 2.17 -2.22
N GLY A 165 9.75 1.80 -1.52
CA GLY A 165 10.10 0.41 -1.26
C GLY A 165 10.45 -0.37 -2.52
N HIS A 166 10.07 -1.65 -2.57
CA HIS A 166 10.34 -2.51 -3.73
C HIS A 166 9.49 -2.07 -4.93
N ALA A 167 10.10 -1.27 -5.82
CA ALA A 167 9.41 -0.69 -6.97
C ALA A 167 9.65 -1.48 -8.25
N GLY A 168 8.63 -1.53 -9.11
CA GLY A 168 8.81 -1.93 -10.50
C GLY A 168 9.51 -0.84 -11.32
N THR A 169 9.97 -1.19 -12.51
CA THR A 169 10.62 -0.25 -13.45
C THR A 169 9.70 0.23 -14.57
N LEU A 170 8.51 -0.35 -14.69
CA LEU A 170 7.55 -0.01 -15.73
C LEU A 170 6.79 1.26 -15.36
N THR A 171 6.60 2.15 -16.33
CA THR A 171 5.81 3.37 -16.16
C THR A 171 4.31 3.03 -16.08
N PRO A 172 3.50 3.79 -15.32
CA PRO A 172 2.06 3.54 -15.25
C PRO A 172 1.37 3.74 -16.61
N PHE A 173 1.85 4.69 -17.42
CA PHE A 173 1.30 5.01 -18.75
C PHE A 173 1.34 3.83 -19.73
N ALA A 174 2.33 2.95 -19.61
CA ALA A 174 2.43 1.75 -20.43
C ALA A 174 1.90 0.51 -19.71
N PHE A 175 2.16 0.40 -18.40
CA PHE A 175 1.85 -0.81 -17.65
C PHE A 175 0.36 -0.99 -17.39
N VAL A 176 -0.34 0.08 -17.00
CA VAL A 176 -1.79 0.01 -16.69
C VAL A 176 -2.60 -0.40 -17.93
N PRO A 177 -2.48 0.24 -19.11
CA PRO A 177 -3.26 -0.16 -20.28
C PRO A 177 -2.90 -1.58 -20.75
N LYS A 178 -1.63 -1.99 -20.62
CA LYS A 178 -1.19 -3.33 -21.00
C LYS A 178 -1.81 -4.41 -20.12
N VAL A 179 -1.86 -4.21 -18.80
CA VAL A 179 -2.53 -5.16 -17.90
C VAL A 179 -4.04 -5.11 -18.11
N ARG A 180 -4.61 -3.92 -18.32
CA ARG A 180 -6.04 -3.79 -18.57
C ARG A 180 -6.49 -4.55 -19.83
N SER A 181 -5.65 -4.67 -20.86
CA SER A 181 -5.99 -5.43 -22.07
C SER A 181 -6.11 -6.95 -21.86
N MET A 182 -5.77 -7.48 -20.67
CA MET A 182 -5.73 -8.92 -20.38
C MET A 182 -6.43 -9.28 -19.05
N PHE A 183 -7.01 -8.30 -18.36
CA PHE A 183 -7.67 -8.48 -17.08
C PHE A 183 -8.81 -7.47 -17.00
N ASP A 184 -9.94 -7.85 -16.43
CA ASP A 184 -11.08 -6.95 -16.19
C ASP A 184 -11.32 -6.66 -14.69
N GLY A 185 -10.60 -7.36 -13.80
CA GLY A 185 -10.74 -7.17 -12.35
C GLY A 185 -10.15 -5.86 -11.84
N LEU A 186 -10.12 -5.71 -10.52
CA LEU A 186 -9.71 -4.46 -9.88
C LEU A 186 -8.24 -4.12 -10.19
N LEU A 187 -7.97 -2.91 -10.68
CA LEU A 187 -6.62 -2.39 -10.82
C LEU A 187 -6.38 -1.27 -9.82
N VAL A 188 -5.42 -1.50 -8.94
CA VAL A 188 -4.83 -0.49 -8.06
C VAL A 188 -3.47 -0.12 -8.66
N VAL A 189 -3.14 1.16 -8.76
CA VAL A 189 -1.83 1.59 -9.29
C VAL A 189 -1.13 2.48 -8.28
N GLY A 190 0.14 2.18 -8.01
CA GLY A 190 1.01 3.02 -7.18
C GLY A 190 2.32 3.32 -7.88
N GLY A 191 2.94 4.45 -7.52
CA GLY A 191 4.20 4.92 -8.08
C GLY A 191 4.14 6.39 -8.45
N GLY A 192 4.80 7.25 -7.66
CA GLY A 192 4.87 8.69 -7.92
C GLY A 192 3.54 9.47 -7.77
N ILE A 193 2.48 8.88 -7.23
CA ILE A 193 1.18 9.54 -7.06
C ILE A 193 1.10 10.17 -5.66
N ALA A 194 0.80 11.47 -5.58
CA ALA A 194 0.65 12.23 -4.32
C ALA A 194 -0.42 13.32 -4.34
N ASP A 195 -1.06 13.59 -5.48
CA ASP A 195 -1.98 14.70 -5.69
C ASP A 195 -3.26 14.27 -6.45
N GLY A 196 -4.24 15.16 -6.54
CA GLY A 196 -5.48 14.90 -7.25
C GLY A 196 -5.35 14.67 -8.76
N ALA A 197 -4.35 15.29 -9.41
CA ALA A 197 -4.08 15.08 -10.82
C ALA A 197 -3.56 13.67 -11.10
N GLY A 198 -2.67 13.15 -10.25
CA GLY A 198 -2.19 11.77 -10.30
C GLY A 198 -3.32 10.76 -10.12
N ILE A 199 -4.29 11.03 -9.22
CA ILE A 199 -5.49 10.19 -9.08
C ILE A 199 -6.29 10.18 -10.41
N ALA A 200 -6.57 11.35 -10.98
CA ALA A 200 -7.32 11.45 -12.24
C ALA A 200 -6.59 10.74 -13.40
N GLY A 201 -5.26 10.91 -13.50
CA GLY A 201 -4.43 10.23 -14.49
C GLY A 201 -4.44 8.71 -14.36
N ALA A 202 -4.34 8.18 -13.13
CA ALA A 202 -4.44 6.75 -12.87
C ALA A 202 -5.76 6.16 -13.39
N LEU A 203 -6.89 6.82 -13.11
CA LEU A 203 -8.20 6.39 -13.60
C LEU A 203 -8.31 6.48 -15.12
N ALA A 204 -7.80 7.56 -15.72
CA ALA A 204 -7.80 7.73 -17.17
C ALA A 204 -7.01 6.64 -17.90
N LEU A 205 -5.97 6.09 -17.28
CA LEU A 205 -5.20 4.95 -17.80
C LEU A 205 -5.94 3.60 -17.69
N GLY A 206 -7.07 3.55 -16.98
CA GLY A 206 -7.86 2.34 -16.77
C GLY A 206 -7.70 1.67 -15.41
N ALA A 207 -7.02 2.32 -14.45
CA ALA A 207 -7.03 1.85 -13.06
C ALA A 207 -8.37 2.18 -12.37
N ASN A 208 -8.65 1.48 -11.29
CA ASN A 208 -9.81 1.73 -10.42
C ASN A 208 -9.43 2.55 -9.19
N LEU A 209 -8.21 2.36 -8.67
CA LEU A 209 -7.74 3.05 -7.47
C LEU A 209 -6.30 3.53 -7.67
N ALA A 210 -6.01 4.71 -7.15
CA ALA A 210 -4.63 5.14 -6.91
C ALA A 210 -4.18 4.65 -5.52
N CYS A 211 -2.94 4.20 -5.42
CA CYS A 211 -2.32 3.79 -4.16
C CYS A 211 -1.15 4.71 -3.84
N MET A 212 -1.17 5.27 -2.64
CA MET A 212 -0.17 6.20 -2.15
C MET A 212 0.49 5.61 -0.90
N GLY A 213 1.81 5.50 -0.90
CA GLY A 213 2.59 5.15 0.29
C GLY A 213 3.19 6.39 0.92
N THR A 214 4.19 6.98 0.26
CA THR A 214 4.97 8.14 0.72
C THR A 214 4.12 9.30 1.26
N ARG A 215 3.00 9.65 0.61
CA ARG A 215 2.09 10.70 1.09
C ARG A 215 1.50 10.39 2.47
N PHE A 216 1.15 9.13 2.72
CA PHE A 216 0.58 8.69 4.00
C PHE A 216 1.63 8.33 5.05
N ILE A 217 2.89 8.09 4.67
CA ILE A 217 4.01 8.07 5.63
C ILE A 217 4.13 9.46 6.28
N ALA A 218 4.09 10.53 5.46
CA ALA A 218 4.11 11.91 5.94
C ALA A 218 2.76 12.40 6.51
N ALA A 219 1.96 11.51 7.10
CA ALA A 219 0.77 11.87 7.87
C ALA A 219 1.05 11.77 9.37
N LEU A 220 0.39 12.59 10.19
CA LEU A 220 0.61 12.60 11.64
C LEU A 220 0.33 11.23 12.27
N GLU A 221 -0.73 10.56 11.81
CA GLU A 221 -1.21 9.28 12.31
C GLU A 221 -0.30 8.09 11.94
N SER A 222 0.65 8.27 11.01
CA SER A 222 1.57 7.21 10.61
C SER A 222 2.44 6.73 11.77
N GLY A 223 2.72 5.42 11.83
CA GLY A 223 3.64 4.81 12.79
C GLY A 223 5.13 5.02 12.47
N ALA A 224 5.46 5.67 11.34
CA ALA A 224 6.83 5.94 10.96
C ALA A 224 7.53 6.87 11.97
N PRO A 225 8.86 6.79 12.13
CA PRO A 225 9.61 7.76 12.93
C PRO A 225 9.34 9.19 12.47
N ASP A 226 9.25 10.13 13.41
CA ASP A 226 9.03 11.55 13.11
C ASP A 226 10.06 12.10 12.12
N GLU A 227 11.31 11.63 12.22
CA GLU A 227 12.38 11.99 11.28
C GLU A 227 12.08 11.54 9.86
N HIS A 228 11.54 10.33 9.66
CA HIS A 228 11.11 9.83 8.34
C HIS A 228 10.01 10.73 7.75
N LYS A 229 9.02 11.10 8.56
CA LYS A 229 7.91 11.96 8.12
C LYS A 229 8.41 13.33 7.68
N ARG A 230 9.27 13.97 8.48
CA ARG A 230 9.87 15.28 8.17
C ARG A 230 10.77 15.20 6.95
N MET A 231 11.63 14.19 6.87
CA MET A 231 12.53 14.01 5.75
C MET A 231 11.78 13.87 4.42
N ILE A 232 10.62 13.19 4.39
CA ILE A 232 9.77 13.14 3.18
C ILE A 232 9.33 14.55 2.74
N ALA A 233 9.07 15.48 3.66
CA ALA A 233 8.67 16.85 3.35
C ALA A 233 9.85 17.75 2.95
N ASP A 234 11.08 17.36 3.30
CA ASP A 234 12.29 18.17 3.11
C ASP A 234 13.09 17.80 1.84
N VAL A 235 12.87 16.61 1.27
CA VAL A 235 13.68 16.07 0.15
C VAL A 235 12.97 16.15 -1.21
N GLY A 236 13.76 16.25 -2.28
CA GLY A 236 13.28 16.29 -3.66
C GLY A 236 13.22 14.92 -4.33
N MET A 237 12.67 14.87 -5.55
CA MET A 237 12.58 13.61 -6.31
C MET A 237 13.97 13.03 -6.66
N ASP A 238 14.95 13.89 -6.93
CA ASP A 238 16.33 13.50 -7.26
C ASP A 238 17.09 12.92 -6.05
N ASP A 239 16.53 13.07 -4.84
CA ASP A 239 17.07 12.50 -3.62
C ASP A 239 16.68 11.03 -3.42
N ILE A 240 15.85 10.48 -4.32
CA ILE A 240 15.42 9.09 -4.28
C ILE A 240 16.25 8.26 -5.24
N PHE A 241 16.79 7.14 -4.74
CA PHE A 241 17.57 6.22 -5.56
C PHE A 241 17.24 4.76 -5.29
N ALA A 242 17.41 3.92 -6.31
CA ALA A 242 17.18 2.49 -6.23
C ALA A 242 18.46 1.77 -5.78
N SER A 243 18.36 0.94 -4.74
CA SER A 243 19.45 0.06 -4.32
C SER A 243 18.93 -1.23 -3.71
N ALA A 244 19.59 -2.34 -4.05
CA ALA A 244 19.40 -3.63 -3.41
C ALA A 244 20.36 -3.85 -2.22
N ALA A 245 21.28 -2.92 -1.96
CA ALA A 245 22.31 -3.10 -0.95
C ALA A 245 21.73 -3.19 0.47
N MET A 246 20.63 -2.52 0.78
CA MET A 246 20.09 -2.50 2.15
C MET A 246 19.49 -3.84 2.57
N ASN A 247 18.73 -4.50 1.68
CA ASN A 247 17.90 -5.65 2.05
C ASN A 247 17.99 -6.84 1.06
N GLY A 248 18.75 -6.70 -0.02
CA GLY A 248 18.98 -7.73 -1.03
C GLY A 248 18.03 -7.71 -2.24
N VAL A 249 17.01 -6.85 -2.24
CA VAL A 249 16.09 -6.67 -3.37
C VAL A 249 15.99 -5.17 -3.65
N SER A 250 16.02 -4.79 -4.94
CA SER A 250 16.01 -3.37 -5.30
C SER A 250 14.80 -2.66 -4.69
N ALA A 251 15.07 -1.62 -3.92
CA ALA A 251 14.07 -0.73 -3.33
C ALA A 251 14.51 0.72 -3.46
N ASN A 252 13.55 1.65 -3.42
CA ASN A 252 13.83 3.08 -3.44
C ASN A 252 14.06 3.63 -2.03
N TRP A 253 15.12 4.40 -1.86
CA TRP A 253 15.60 4.94 -0.58
C TRP A 253 15.83 6.44 -0.66
N ILE A 254 15.74 7.11 0.48
CA ILE A 254 16.08 8.53 0.61
C ILE A 254 17.59 8.66 0.85
N ARG A 255 18.31 9.34 -0.04
CA ARG A 255 19.77 9.55 0.03
C ARG A 255 20.23 10.09 1.38
N GLN A 256 19.52 11.07 1.92
CA GLN A 256 19.84 11.73 3.18
C GLN A 256 19.80 10.77 4.37
N SER A 257 18.87 9.82 4.40
CA SER A 257 18.81 8.80 5.47
C SER A 257 19.98 7.81 5.40
N VAL A 258 20.45 7.50 4.18
CA VAL A 258 21.64 6.65 3.97
C VAL A 258 22.90 7.39 4.47
N ALA A 259 23.04 8.66 4.11
CA ALA A 259 24.14 9.50 4.58
C ALA A 259 24.13 9.66 6.11
N ALA A 260 22.95 9.79 6.73
CA ALA A 260 22.79 9.97 8.17
C ALA A 260 23.34 8.77 8.98
N VAL A 261 23.33 7.56 8.41
CA VAL A 261 23.89 6.36 9.03
C VAL A 261 25.34 6.07 8.64
N GLY A 262 26.00 7.02 7.96
CA GLY A 262 27.41 6.93 7.59
C GLY A 262 27.70 6.10 6.34
N LEU A 263 26.69 5.86 5.49
CA LEU A 263 26.85 5.21 4.19
C LEU A 263 26.87 6.25 3.06
N ASP A 264 27.60 5.95 1.98
CA ASP A 264 27.58 6.77 0.77
C ASP A 264 26.51 6.25 -0.21
N PRO A 265 25.46 7.04 -0.52
CA PRO A 265 24.44 6.62 -1.49
C PRO A 265 24.99 6.43 -2.91
N ASP A 266 26.13 7.02 -3.26
CA ASP A 266 26.78 6.88 -4.56
C ASP A 266 27.80 5.73 -4.62
N ASP A 267 28.17 5.17 -3.47
CA ASP A 267 29.09 4.02 -3.34
C ASP A 267 28.58 3.02 -2.28
N MET A 268 27.41 2.45 -2.54
CA MET A 268 26.77 1.51 -1.63
C MET A 268 27.59 0.22 -1.47
N PRO A 269 27.74 -0.32 -0.24
CA PRO A 269 28.49 -1.55 -0.02
C PRO A 269 27.97 -2.74 -0.83
N PRO A 270 28.86 -3.67 -1.23
CA PRO A 270 28.47 -4.81 -2.04
C PRO A 270 27.55 -5.76 -1.26
N MET A 271 26.59 -6.35 -1.97
CA MET A 271 25.70 -7.35 -1.42
C MET A 271 26.45 -8.60 -0.97
N ARG A 272 25.99 -9.23 0.12
CA ARG A 272 26.57 -10.48 0.64
C ARG A 272 26.18 -11.72 -0.16
N GLY A 273 25.35 -11.56 -1.19
CA GLY A 273 24.93 -12.63 -2.10
C GLY A 273 23.53 -12.39 -2.68
N PRO A 274 23.02 -13.32 -3.50
CA PRO A 274 21.70 -13.21 -4.09
C PRO A 274 20.62 -13.05 -3.02
N ARG A 275 19.81 -11.98 -3.13
CA ARG A 275 18.76 -11.63 -2.16
C ARG A 275 19.26 -11.44 -0.72
N ARG A 276 20.54 -11.09 -0.56
CA ARG A 276 21.14 -10.78 0.74
C ARG A 276 21.76 -9.39 0.66
N GLY A 277 21.17 -8.44 1.37
CA GLY A 277 21.73 -7.09 1.50
C GLY A 277 23.17 -7.12 2.02
N ALA A 278 23.86 -6.01 1.85
CA ALA A 278 25.16 -5.73 2.44
C ALA A 278 25.11 -5.77 3.97
N GLU A 279 26.29 -5.73 4.59
CA GLU A 279 26.41 -5.56 6.02
C GLU A 279 26.14 -4.09 6.38
N MET A 280 25.11 -3.86 7.20
CA MET A 280 24.76 -2.52 7.66
C MET A 280 25.67 -2.11 8.84
N PRO A 281 25.87 -0.80 9.06
CA PRO A 281 26.57 -0.33 10.25
C PRO A 281 25.93 -0.90 11.55
N PRO A 282 26.70 -1.08 12.63
CA PRO A 282 26.16 -1.61 13.88
C PRO A 282 24.96 -0.80 14.38
N GLY A 283 23.85 -1.49 14.67
CA GLY A 283 22.62 -0.85 15.15
C GLY A 283 21.70 -0.29 14.07
N VAL A 284 22.10 -0.30 12.79
CA VAL A 284 21.31 0.21 11.67
C VAL A 284 20.42 -0.87 11.10
N THR A 285 19.12 -0.62 11.10
CA THR A 285 18.07 -1.47 10.55
C THR A 285 17.43 -0.80 9.34
N PRO A 286 17.53 -1.37 8.13
CA PRO A 286 16.81 -0.88 6.98
C PRO A 286 15.31 -0.72 7.26
N TRP A 287 14.68 0.29 6.68
CA TRP A 287 13.28 0.69 6.89
C TRP A 287 12.98 1.35 8.23
N LEU A 288 13.86 1.22 9.23
CA LEU A 288 13.73 1.89 10.52
C LEU A 288 14.71 3.05 10.67
N ASP A 289 15.97 2.85 10.29
CA ASP A 289 17.03 3.86 10.36
C ASP A 289 17.43 4.37 8.96
N ILE A 290 17.15 3.59 7.92
CA ILE A 290 17.29 4.00 6.52
C ILE A 290 15.89 4.05 5.91
N PHE A 291 15.51 5.24 5.47
CA PHE A 291 14.15 5.55 5.10
C PHE A 291 13.88 5.32 3.61
N SER A 292 12.70 4.80 3.34
CA SER A 292 12.20 4.59 1.98
C SER A 292 11.14 5.61 1.62
N ALA A 293 11.18 6.07 0.38
CA ALA A 293 10.14 6.88 -0.22
C ALA A 293 10.14 6.68 -1.76
N GLY A 294 9.03 7.06 -2.40
CA GLY A 294 8.91 7.09 -3.85
C GLY A 294 9.14 8.50 -4.38
N HIS A 295 9.15 8.66 -5.71
CA HIS A 295 9.35 9.96 -6.36
C HIS A 295 8.25 10.97 -6.06
N SER A 296 7.14 10.57 -5.44
CA SER A 296 6.11 11.51 -4.98
C SER A 296 6.57 12.45 -3.86
N VAL A 297 7.75 12.26 -3.26
CA VAL A 297 8.34 13.21 -2.30
C VAL A 297 8.35 14.64 -2.82
N GLY A 298 8.63 14.86 -4.12
CA GLY A 298 8.65 16.21 -4.69
C GLY A 298 7.29 16.90 -4.81
N LEU A 299 6.21 16.27 -4.34
CA LEU A 299 4.85 16.82 -4.26
C LEU A 299 4.34 16.89 -2.80
N ILE A 300 5.22 16.63 -1.83
CA ILE A 300 4.89 16.52 -0.41
C ILE A 300 5.75 17.52 0.35
N GLU A 301 5.12 18.56 0.91
CA GLU A 301 5.83 19.66 1.57
C GLU A 301 5.45 19.81 3.06
N ASP A 302 4.63 18.89 3.59
CA ASP A 302 4.04 19.02 4.91
C ASP A 302 3.80 17.69 5.61
N VAL A 303 3.77 17.73 6.94
CA VAL A 303 3.30 16.63 7.79
C VAL A 303 2.01 17.08 8.47
N VAL A 304 0.88 16.55 8.01
CA VAL A 304 -0.48 16.99 8.40
C VAL A 304 -1.38 15.78 8.69
N PRO A 305 -2.54 15.97 9.37
CA PRO A 305 -3.48 14.88 9.60
C PRO A 305 -3.95 14.24 8.28
N VAL A 306 -4.26 12.93 8.30
CA VAL A 306 -4.85 12.20 7.17
C VAL A 306 -6.09 12.91 6.64
N GLN A 307 -6.94 13.44 7.53
CA GLN A 307 -8.14 14.18 7.13
C GLN A 307 -7.80 15.37 6.23
N THR A 308 -6.75 16.14 6.58
CA THR A 308 -6.27 17.28 5.78
C THR A 308 -5.71 16.83 4.43
N VAL A 309 -4.96 15.73 4.40
CA VAL A 309 -4.46 15.13 3.15
C VAL A 309 -5.63 14.77 2.23
N VAL A 310 -6.61 14.03 2.75
CA VAL A 310 -7.77 13.57 1.95
C VAL A 310 -8.66 14.74 1.51
N ASP A 311 -8.83 15.77 2.33
CA ASP A 311 -9.54 17.00 1.96
C ASP A 311 -8.89 17.68 0.75
N ARG A 312 -7.57 17.84 0.78
CA ARG A 312 -6.79 18.44 -0.31
C ARG A 312 -6.89 17.59 -1.58
N LEU A 313 -6.63 16.28 -1.46
CA LEU A 313 -6.73 15.34 -2.60
C LEU A 313 -8.12 15.35 -3.24
N ALA A 314 -9.18 15.41 -2.45
CA ALA A 314 -10.55 15.46 -2.96
C ALA A 314 -10.83 16.74 -3.76
N GLN A 315 -10.33 17.89 -3.29
CA GLN A 315 -10.46 19.15 -4.02
C GLN A 315 -9.66 19.12 -5.33
N GLU A 316 -8.40 18.73 -5.27
CA GLU A 316 -7.52 18.64 -6.44
C GLU A 316 -8.06 17.64 -7.48
N PHE A 317 -8.58 16.50 -7.03
CA PHE A 317 -9.16 15.49 -7.91
C PHE A 317 -10.41 16.00 -8.61
N ALA A 318 -11.27 16.74 -7.90
CA ALA A 318 -12.44 17.37 -8.50
C ALA A 318 -12.04 18.40 -9.57
N VAL A 319 -11.01 19.20 -9.32
CA VAL A 319 -10.45 20.15 -10.30
C VAL A 319 -9.86 19.41 -11.50
N ALA A 320 -9.07 18.37 -11.28
CA ALA A 320 -8.44 17.60 -12.35
C ALA A 320 -9.46 16.92 -13.28
N ARG A 321 -10.55 16.39 -12.72
CA ARG A 321 -11.65 15.79 -13.49
C ARG A 321 -12.47 16.76 -14.32
N ALA A 322 -12.40 18.06 -14.02
CA ALA A 322 -13.14 19.09 -14.73
C ALA A 322 -12.34 19.72 -15.89
N ARG A 323 -11.06 19.36 -16.05
CA ARG A 323 -10.23 19.74 -17.18
C ARG A 323 -10.53 18.86 -18.39
#